data_AF-A0A6L8T741-F1
#
_entry.id   AF-A0A6L8T741-F1
#
_cell.length_a   1.000
_cell.length_b   1.000
_cell.length_c   1.000
_cell.angle_alpha   90.00
_cell.angle_beta   90.00
_cell.angle_gamma   90.00
#
_symmetry.space_group_name_H-M   'P 1'
#
loop_
_entity.id
_entity.type
_entity.pdbx_description
1 polymer ?
#
loop_
_entity_poly.entity_id
_entity_poly.type
_entity_poly.pdbx_seq_one_letter_code
_entity_poly.pdbx_strand_id
1 'polypeptide(L)'
;MEEELKLARLWSIPIKKVKFHNEQEKTYPDRKTVEQLRKEYPAGCRVKLLEMDDIQAPPIGTEGTVVHVDDTGSICVRWDTGSGLNVIYGVDRCVKI
;
A
#
# COMPACT_ATOMS: atom_id res chain seq x y z
N MET A 1 -3.93 -21.98 18.88
CA MET A 1 -4.13 -23.23 18.10
C MET A 1 -4.81 -24.30 18.96
N GLU A 2 -4.25 -24.67 20.13
CA GLU A 2 -4.85 -25.67 21.05
C GLU A 2 -6.21 -25.20 21.66
N GLU A 3 -6.29 -23.94 22.06
CA GLU A 3 -7.49 -23.34 22.69
C GLU A 3 -8.68 -23.25 21.72
N GLU A 4 -8.45 -22.91 20.46
CA GLU A 4 -9.52 -22.84 19.45
C GLU A 4 -10.06 -24.21 19.06
N LEU A 5 -9.21 -25.25 19.05
CA LEU A 5 -9.63 -26.65 18.84
C LEU A 5 -10.48 -27.18 20.00
N LYS A 6 -10.23 -26.73 21.23
CA LYS A 6 -11.06 -27.03 22.41
C LYS A 6 -12.45 -26.41 22.29
N LEU A 7 -12.53 -25.14 21.87
CA LEU A 7 -13.80 -24.43 21.71
C LEU A 7 -14.67 -25.01 20.59
N ALA A 8 -14.06 -25.43 19.47
CA ALA A 8 -14.77 -26.06 18.35
C ALA A 8 -15.37 -27.43 18.71
N ARG A 9 -14.72 -28.20 19.59
CA ARG A 9 -15.24 -29.50 20.09
C ARG A 9 -16.43 -29.32 21.03
N LEU A 10 -16.49 -28.21 21.79
CA LEU A 10 -17.51 -27.96 22.80
C LEU A 10 -18.90 -27.65 22.21
N TRP A 11 -18.95 -27.13 20.97
CA TRP A 11 -20.20 -26.68 20.35
C TRP A 11 -20.77 -27.61 19.26
N SER A 12 -20.26 -28.85 19.11
CA SER A 12 -20.69 -29.82 18.08
C SER A 12 -20.89 -29.21 16.68
N ILE A 13 -20.06 -28.21 16.33
CA ILE A 13 -20.12 -27.57 15.02
C ILE A 13 -19.59 -28.58 14.00
N PRO A 14 -20.38 -28.99 12.98
CA PRO A 14 -19.88 -29.87 11.94
C PRO A 14 -18.76 -29.12 11.20
N ILE A 15 -17.54 -29.69 11.23
CA ILE A 15 -16.37 -29.18 10.50
C ILE A 15 -16.60 -29.41 9.00
N LYS A 16 -17.55 -28.68 8.40
CA LYS A 16 -17.75 -28.61 6.96
C LYS A 16 -17.04 -27.36 6.49
N LYS A 17 -15.86 -27.57 5.88
CA LYS A 17 -15.09 -26.60 5.09
C LYS A 17 -15.15 -25.18 5.67
N VAL A 18 -14.33 -24.92 6.69
CA VAL A 18 -13.81 -23.58 6.84
C VAL A 18 -12.96 -23.32 5.61
N LYS A 19 -13.54 -22.70 4.58
CA LYS A 19 -12.74 -21.96 3.61
C LYS A 19 -12.19 -20.79 4.39
N PHE A 20 -11.01 -20.96 4.95
CA PHE A 20 -10.17 -19.81 5.22
C PHE A 20 -9.98 -19.17 3.84
N HIS A 21 -10.72 -18.10 3.55
CA HIS A 21 -10.21 -17.11 2.62
C HIS A 21 -8.97 -16.56 3.32
N ASN A 22 -7.83 -17.24 3.14
CA ASN A 22 -6.56 -16.54 3.19
C ASN A 22 -6.55 -15.66 1.94
N GLU A 23 -7.38 -14.61 1.94
CA GLU A 23 -7.00 -13.35 1.34
C GLU A 23 -5.84 -12.85 2.21
N GLN A 24 -4.68 -13.48 2.02
CA GLN A 24 -3.45 -12.77 2.28
C GLN A 24 -3.44 -11.69 1.20
N GLU A 25 -4.04 -10.56 1.56
CA GLU A 25 -4.06 -9.31 0.82
C GLU A 25 -2.71 -9.12 0.17
N LYS A 26 -2.74 -9.02 -1.17
CA LYS A 26 -1.55 -8.98 -2.02
C LYS A 26 -0.66 -7.84 -1.54
N THR A 27 0.35 -8.16 -0.74
CA THR A 27 1.15 -7.18 0.03
C THR A 27 2.00 -6.31 -0.89
N TYR A 28 2.14 -6.69 -2.16
CA TYR A 28 2.89 -5.95 -3.17
C TYR A 28 2.26 -6.11 -4.56
N PRO A 29 2.32 -5.07 -5.41
CA PRO A 29 1.93 -5.16 -6.82
C PRO A 29 2.80 -6.18 -7.57
N ASP A 30 2.27 -6.76 -8.65
CA ASP A 30 3.09 -7.57 -9.54
C ASP A 30 4.01 -6.71 -10.41
N ARG A 31 5.01 -7.36 -11.02
CA ARG A 31 6.00 -6.68 -11.87
C ARG A 31 5.37 -5.81 -12.96
N LYS A 32 4.28 -6.29 -13.59
CA LYS A 32 3.60 -5.55 -14.67
C LYS A 32 2.99 -4.25 -14.13
N THR A 33 2.43 -4.31 -12.92
CA THR A 33 1.89 -3.15 -12.22
C THR A 33 3.00 -2.17 -11.85
N VAL A 34 4.12 -2.63 -11.31
CA VAL A 34 5.29 -1.77 -11.01
C VAL A 34 5.84 -1.10 -12.28
N GLU A 35 5.94 -1.84 -13.38
CA GLU A 35 6.37 -1.28 -14.68
C GLU A 35 5.39 -0.23 -15.22
N GLN A 36 4.09 -0.38 -14.95
CA GLN A 36 3.09 0.63 -15.29
C GLN A 36 3.23 1.89 -14.42
N LEU A 37 3.41 1.73 -13.10
CA LEU A 37 3.65 2.86 -12.19
C LEU A 37 4.89 3.66 -12.59
N ARG A 38 5.99 3.00 -12.98
CA ARG A 38 7.20 3.65 -13.50
C ARG A 38 6.95 4.50 -14.74
N LYS A 39 6.01 4.09 -15.60
CA LYS A 39 5.63 4.85 -16.82
C LYS A 39 4.72 6.02 -16.49
N GLU A 40 3.81 5.83 -15.54
CA GLU A 40 2.84 6.85 -15.14
C GLU A 40 3.50 7.98 -14.31
N TYR A 41 4.36 7.58 -13.37
CA TYR A 41 5.12 8.42 -12.45
C TYR A 41 6.63 8.29 -12.70
N PRO A 42 7.15 8.77 -13.85
CA PRO A 42 8.59 8.76 -14.12
C PRO A 42 9.32 9.76 -13.21
N ALA A 43 10.64 9.62 -13.08
CA ALA A 43 11.48 10.59 -12.38
C ALA A 43 11.29 12.01 -12.95
N GLY A 44 11.18 13.01 -12.08
CA GLY A 44 10.88 14.40 -12.44
C GLY A 44 9.39 14.72 -12.58
N CYS A 45 8.50 13.70 -12.54
CA CYS A 45 7.06 13.91 -12.53
C CYS A 45 6.61 14.70 -11.28
N ARG A 46 5.65 15.60 -11.44
CA ARG A 46 5.04 16.34 -10.32
C ARG A 46 3.78 15.65 -9.85
N VAL A 47 3.64 15.55 -8.53
CA VAL A 47 2.50 14.92 -7.87
C VAL A 47 1.98 15.76 -6.72
N LYS A 48 0.72 15.57 -6.37
CA LYS A 48 0.05 16.17 -5.22
C LYS A 48 -0.42 15.08 -4.26
N LEU A 49 -0.15 15.24 -2.97
CA LEU A 49 -0.59 14.32 -1.93
C LEU A 49 -2.11 14.42 -1.74
N LEU A 50 -2.79 13.28 -1.75
CA LEU A 50 -4.23 13.20 -1.51
C LEU A 50 -4.57 12.51 -0.20
N GLU A 51 -3.78 11.52 0.20
CA GLU A 51 -4.03 10.71 1.40
C GLU A 51 -2.75 10.01 1.83
N MET A 52 -2.46 10.05 3.14
CA MET A 52 -1.37 9.33 3.80
C MET A 52 -1.66 9.36 5.31
N ASP A 53 -1.81 8.19 5.92
CA ASP A 53 -2.08 8.06 7.36
C ASP A 53 -0.77 7.84 8.12
N ASP A 54 0.04 8.91 8.18
CA ASP A 54 1.29 8.95 8.92
C ASP A 54 1.43 10.29 9.67
N ILE A 55 1.91 10.26 10.91
CA ILE A 55 2.10 11.47 11.74
C ILE A 55 3.10 12.45 11.10
N GLN A 56 4.02 11.94 10.30
CA GLN A 56 5.04 12.71 9.58
C GLN A 56 4.64 13.03 8.13
N ALA A 57 3.41 12.68 7.72
CA ALA A 57 2.90 12.98 6.40
C ALA A 57 2.96 14.50 6.12
N PRO A 58 3.37 14.91 4.90
CA PRO A 58 3.14 16.28 4.46
C PRO A 58 1.65 16.63 4.55
N PRO A 59 1.28 17.91 4.69
CA PRO A 59 -0.12 18.31 4.60
C PRO A 59 -0.75 17.84 3.29
N ILE A 60 -2.00 17.37 3.33
CA ILE A 60 -2.75 17.03 2.11
C ILE A 60 -2.77 18.24 1.16
N GLY A 61 -2.60 17.98 -0.14
CA GLY A 61 -2.45 18.99 -1.17
C GLY A 61 -1.01 19.47 -1.38
N THR A 62 -0.07 19.06 -0.53
CA THR A 62 1.37 19.30 -0.74
C THR A 62 1.81 18.68 -2.06
N GLU A 63 2.62 19.42 -2.80
CA GLU A 63 3.20 18.94 -4.04
C GLU A 63 4.62 18.39 -3.82
N GLY A 64 5.03 17.49 -4.71
CA GLY A 64 6.34 16.87 -4.67
C GLY A 64 6.80 16.41 -6.04
N THR A 65 8.09 16.14 -6.13
CA THR A 65 8.74 15.63 -7.35
C THR A 65 9.08 14.17 -7.16
N VAL A 66 8.60 13.33 -8.07
CA VAL A 66 8.93 11.91 -8.11
C VAL A 66 10.43 11.74 -8.40
N VAL A 67 11.11 10.97 -7.56
CA VAL A 67 12.51 10.60 -7.72
C VAL A 67 12.63 9.30 -8.51
N HIS A 68 11.84 8.29 -8.14
CA HIS A 68 11.73 7.00 -8.83
C HIS A 68 10.52 6.21 -8.30
N VAL A 69 10.22 5.06 -8.91
CA VAL A 69 9.32 4.04 -8.35
C VAL A 69 10.14 2.79 -8.08
N ASP A 70 10.14 2.31 -6.84
CA ASP A 70 10.94 1.17 -6.41
C ASP A 70 10.36 -0.18 -6.91
N ASP A 71 10.93 -1.30 -6.48
CA ASP A 71 10.48 -2.65 -6.84
C ASP A 71 9.27 -3.14 -6.02
N THR A 72 8.99 -2.50 -4.88
CA THR A 72 7.76 -2.69 -4.09
C THR A 72 6.56 -1.95 -4.70
N GLY A 73 6.81 -1.05 -5.66
CA GLY A 73 5.79 -0.22 -6.29
C GLY A 73 5.52 1.09 -5.56
N SER A 74 6.32 1.43 -4.55
CA SER A 74 6.20 2.71 -3.86
C SER A 74 6.75 3.84 -4.75
N ILE A 75 6.04 4.96 -4.78
CA ILE A 75 6.48 6.16 -5.50
C ILE A 75 7.34 6.98 -4.54
N CYS A 76 8.63 7.07 -4.82
CA CYS A 76 9.56 7.83 -4.01
C CYS A 76 9.46 9.31 -4.38
N VAL A 77 9.02 10.15 -3.44
CA VAL A 77 8.73 11.56 -3.69
C VAL A 77 9.60 12.43 -2.80
N ARG A 78 10.19 13.47 -3.41
CA ARG A 78 10.73 14.61 -2.67
C ARG A 78 9.63 15.66 -2.58
N TRP A 79 9.00 15.77 -1.41
CA TRP A 79 7.97 16.76 -1.17
C TRP A 79 8.57 18.16 -1.03
N ASP A 80 7.83 19.18 -1.45
CA ASP A 80 8.30 20.57 -1.40
C ASP A 80 8.48 21.08 0.03
N THR A 81 7.84 20.42 1.00
CA THR A 81 8.06 20.63 2.44
C THR A 81 9.41 20.12 2.93
N GLY A 82 10.17 19.42 2.09
CA GLY A 82 11.43 18.76 2.44
C GLY A 82 11.26 17.33 2.94
N SER A 83 10.03 16.84 3.11
CA SER A 83 9.77 15.44 3.45
C SER A 83 10.21 14.50 2.32
N GLY A 84 10.69 13.32 2.71
CA GLY A 84 11.10 12.23 1.81
C GLY A 84 10.24 10.98 1.93
N LEU A 85 9.03 11.08 2.49
CA LEU A 85 8.11 9.94 2.59
C LEU A 85 7.65 9.48 1.20
N ASN A 86 7.60 8.15 1.02
CA ASN A 86 7.12 7.53 -0.20
C ASN A 86 5.59 7.42 -0.19
N VAL A 87 4.98 7.36 -1.37
CA VAL A 87 3.57 7.01 -1.54
C VAL A 87 3.50 5.49 -1.75
N ILE A 88 3.01 4.76 -0.76
CA ILE A 88 2.92 3.30 -0.76
C ILE A 88 1.74 2.83 -1.61
N TYR A 89 2.00 1.90 -2.53
CA TYR A 89 0.98 1.35 -3.41
C TYR A 89 -0.16 0.69 -2.63
N GLY A 90 -1.40 1.12 -2.87
CA GLY A 90 -2.59 0.56 -2.24
C GLY A 90 -2.85 1.05 -0.81
N VAL A 91 -1.98 1.90 -0.26
CA VAL A 91 -2.12 2.48 1.09
C VAL A 91 -2.28 3.99 0.98
N ASP A 92 -1.33 4.65 0.31
CA ASP A 92 -1.33 6.10 0.14
C ASP A 92 -1.90 6.51 -1.22
N ARG A 93 -2.28 7.79 -1.35
CA ARG A 93 -2.82 8.33 -2.61
C ARG A 93 -2.14 9.64 -2.99
N CYS A 94 -1.74 9.72 -4.26
CA CYS A 94 -1.34 10.95 -4.91
C CYS A 94 -1.95 11.06 -6.30
N VAL A 95 -1.90 12.25 -6.88
CA VAL A 95 -2.30 12.49 -8.28
C VAL A 95 -1.19 13.22 -9.01
N LYS A 96 -0.95 12.83 -10.27
CA LYS A 96 -0.06 13.54 -11.19
C LYS A 96 -0.63 14.92 -11.54
N ILE A 97 0.24 15.92 -11.61
CA ILE A 97 -0.08 17.31 -12.00
C ILE A 97 0.33 17.55 -13.45
#